data_AF-Q312G3-F1
#
_entry.id   AF-Q312G3-F1
#
_cell.length_a   1.000
_cell.length_b   1.000
_cell.length_c   1.000
_cell.angle_alpha   90.00
_cell.angle_beta   90.00
_cell.angle_gamma   90.00
#
_symmetry.space_group_name_H-M   'P 1'
#
loop_
_entity.id
_entity.type
_entity.pdbx_description
1 polymer ?
#
loop_
_entity_poly.entity_id
_entity_poly.type
_entity_poly.pdbx_seq_one_letter_code
_entity_poly.pdbx_strand_id
1 'polypeptide(L)' 'MNKDTKPLQDRYRREFVEVICPKCRQTQIIALPEETMPRCPTCRRDMIIKEVLTEGKY' A
#
# COMPACT_ATOMS: atom_id res chain seq x y z
N MET A 1 -19.88 -23.11 23.15
CA MET A 1 -20.22 -22.39 21.91
C MET A 1 -20.28 -20.91 22.25
N ASN A 2 -19.22 -20.14 22.01
CA ASN A 2 -19.22 -18.69 22.25
C ASN A 2 -18.99 -17.99 20.91
N LYS A 3 -20.02 -17.30 20.41
CA LYS A 3 -20.00 -16.53 19.18
C LYS A 3 -19.64 -15.08 19.53
N ASP A 4 -18.35 -14.81 19.66
CA ASP A 4 -17.82 -13.45 19.71
C ASP A 4 -17.85 -12.83 18.30
N THR A 5 -19.03 -12.36 17.92
CA THR A 5 -19.27 -11.69 16.64
C THR A 5 -18.71 -10.26 16.72
N LYS A 6 -17.41 -10.08 16.50
CA LYS A 6 -16.83 -8.74 16.28
C LYS A 6 -17.41 -8.17 14.98
N PRO A 7 -18.01 -6.96 14.98
CA PRO A 7 -18.54 -6.36 13.77
C PRO A 7 -17.41 -6.11 12.76
N LEU A 8 -17.65 -6.45 11.50
CA LEU A 8 -16.73 -6.36 10.37
C LEU A 8 -16.50 -4.91 9.88
N GLN A 9 -16.41 -3.94 10.80
CA GLN A 9 -16.21 -2.54 10.48
C GLN A 9 -14.71 -2.21 10.51
N ASP A 10 -13.98 -2.52 9.43
CA ASP A 10 -12.74 -1.80 9.02
C ASP A 10 -11.99 -2.44 7.83
N ARG A 11 -12.61 -3.34 7.06
CA ARG A 11 -11.89 -4.13 6.03
C ARG A 11 -11.42 -3.36 4.80
N TYR A 12 -11.67 -2.05 4.72
CA TYR A 12 -11.29 -1.19 3.60
C TYR A 12 -10.69 0.14 4.08
N ARG A 13 -9.83 0.08 5.11
CA ARG A 13 -9.04 1.25 5.46
C ARG A 13 -8.01 1.45 4.34
N ARG A 14 -8.25 2.43 3.47
CA ARG A 14 -7.33 2.85 2.42
C ARG A 14 -6.01 3.28 3.04
N GLU A 15 -4.93 2.60 2.68
CA GLU A 15 -3.58 2.93 3.13
C GLU A 15 -2.77 3.46 1.94
N PHE A 16 -2.20 4.66 2.11
CA PHE A 16 -1.23 5.17 1.15
C PHE A 16 0.13 4.57 1.45
N VAL A 17 0.77 4.01 0.43
CA VAL A 17 2.10 3.42 0.55
C VAL A 17 3.03 4.01 -0.50
N GLU A 18 4.26 4.32 -0.11
CA GLU A 18 5.33 4.61 -1.05
C GLU A 18 5.90 3.26 -1.55
N VAL A 19 5.85 3.03 -2.85
CA VAL A 19 6.50 1.90 -3.52
C VAL A 19 7.78 2.36 -4.20
N ILE A 20 8.77 1.47 -4.30
CA ILE A 20 10.06 1.72 -4.91
C ILE A 20 10.41 0.65 -5.95
N CYS A 21 11.00 1.06 -7.06
CA CYS A 21 11.64 0.12 -7.98
C CYS A 21 12.94 -0.37 -7.34
N PRO A 22 13.15 -1.67 -7.10
CA PRO A 22 14.35 -2.13 -6.40
C PRO A 22 15.66 -1.98 -7.22
N LYS A 23 15.61 -1.39 -8.44
CA LYS A 23 16.71 -1.36 -9.44
C LYS A 23 17.15 0.07 -9.67
N CYS A 24 16.23 0.92 -10.14
CA CYS A 24 16.51 2.34 -10.36
C CYS A 24 16.10 3.23 -9.19
N ARG A 25 15.49 2.68 -8.12
CA ARG A 25 15.03 3.39 -6.92
C ARG A 25 14.00 4.50 -7.15
N GLN A 26 13.41 4.61 -8.33
CA GLN A 26 12.26 5.48 -8.57
C GLN A 26 11.10 5.06 -7.65
N THR A 27 10.42 6.04 -7.06
CA THR A 27 9.31 5.82 -6.14
C THR A 27 7.99 6.33 -6.70
N GLN A 28 6.89 5.80 -6.17
CA GLN A 28 5.52 6.21 -6.48
C GLN A 28 4.65 5.99 -5.23
N ILE A 29 3.61 6.79 -5.06
CA ILE A 29 2.62 6.57 -4.00
C ILE A 29 1.39 5.93 -4.62
N ILE A 30 0.90 4.85 -4.02
CA ILE A 30 -0.34 4.17 -4.41
C ILE A 30 -1.23 3.98 -3.18
N ALA A 31 -2.53 3.85 -3.40
CA ALA A 31 -3.48 3.45 -2.37
C ALA A 31 -3.77 1.95 -2.41
N LEU A 32 -3.55 1.24 -1.30
CA LEU A 32 -3.95 -0.16 -1.16
C LEU A 32 -5.22 -0.26 -0.29
N PRO A 33 -6.16 -1.17 -0.63
CA PRO A 33 -6.11 -2.15 -1.73
C PRO A 33 -6.69 -1.65 -3.07
N GLU A 34 -7.05 -0.37 -3.21
CA GLU A 34 -7.76 0.15 -4.40
C GLU A 34 -6.93 0.13 -5.69
N GLU A 35 -5.61 0.35 -5.58
CA GLU A 35 -4.67 0.33 -6.69
C GLU A 35 -3.85 -0.97 -6.68
N THR A 36 -3.51 -1.46 -7.87
CA THR A 36 -2.60 -2.61 -8.03
C THR A 36 -1.15 -2.18 -7.93
N MET A 37 -0.26 -3.08 -7.50
CA MET A 37 1.19 -2.83 -7.51
C MET A 37 1.67 -2.43 -8.91
N PRO A 38 2.22 -1.21 -9.10
CA PRO A 38 2.63 -0.74 -10.41
C PRO A 38 3.94 -1.38 -10.85
N ARG A 39 4.19 -1.32 -12.16
CA ARG A 39 5.51 -1.57 -12.73
C ARG A 39 6.29 -0.27 -12.83
N CYS A 40 7.59 -0.36 -12.56
CA CYS A 40 8.50 0.76 -12.76
C CYS A 40 8.44 1.24 -14.23
N PRO A 41 8.22 2.54 -14.49
CA PRO A 41 8.08 3.06 -15.85
C PRO A 41 9.37 2.92 -16.68
N THR A 42 10.54 2.91 -16.03
CA THR A 42 11.84 2.75 -16.69
C THR A 42 12.25 1.27 -16.81
N CYS A 43 12.16 0.51 -15.71
CA CYS A 43 12.65 -0.87 -15.65
C CYS A 43 11.62 -1.92 -16.09
N ARG A 44 10.35 -1.54 -16.21
CA ARG A 44 9.19 -2.39 -16.56
C ARG A 44 9.03 -3.64 -15.68
N ARG A 45 9.41 -3.54 -14.41
CA ARG A 45 9.31 -4.62 -13.41
C ARG A 45 8.47 -4.18 -12.22
N ASP A 46 7.92 -5.14 -11.50
CA ASP A 46 7.05 -4.87 -10.36
C ASP A 46 7.81 -4.11 -9.26
N MET A 47 7.17 -3.09 -8.73
CA MET A 47 7.69 -2.30 -7.60
C MET A 47 7.44 -3.05 -6.29
N ILE A 48 8.09 -2.60 -5.22
CA ILE A 48 7.92 -3.15 -3.86
C ILE A 48 7.56 -2.04 -2.88
N ILE A 49 6.86 -2.36 -1.80
CA ILE A 49 6.54 -1.37 -0.75
C ILE A 49 7.84 -0.95 -0.06
N LYS A 50 8.05 0.36 0.01
CA LYS A 50 9.15 1.01 0.75
C LYS A 50 8.69 1.42 2.14
N GLU A 51 7.54 2.10 2.23
CA GLU A 51 6.99 2.62 3.48
C GLU A 51 5.46 2.77 3.40
N VAL A 52 4.77 2.57 4.52
CA VAL A 52 3.35 2.93 4.68
C VAL A 52 3.30 4.37 5.17
N LEU A 53 2.62 5.25 4.42
CA LEU A 53 2.52 6.65 4.75
C LEU A 53 1.41 6.87 5.77
N THR A 54 1.78 7.34 6.95
CA THR A 54 0.83 7.81 7.95
C THR A 54 0.69 9.32 7.85
N GLU A 55 -0.54 9.84 7.89
CA GLU A 55 -0.78 11.28 8.04
C GLU A 55 -0.07 11.78 9.30
N GLY A 56 0.93 12.65 9.12
CA GLY A 56 1.60 13.30 10.24
C GLY A 56 0.61 14.21 10.97
N LYS A 57 0.27 13.88 12.21
CA LYS A 57 -0.35 14.83 13.12
C LYS A 57 0.75 15.77 13.62
N TYR A 58 0.72 17.02 13.14
CA TYR A 58 1.48 18.12 13.73
C TYR A 58 1.00 18.39 15.15
#